data_AF-A0A0Q5WJR9-F1
#
_entry.id   AF-A0A0Q5WJR9-F1
#
_cell.length_a   1.000
_cell.length_b   1.000
_cell.length_c   1.000
_cell.angle_alpha   90.00
_cell.angle_beta   90.00
_cell.angle_gamma   90.00
#
_symmetry.space_group_name_H-M   'P 1'
#
loop_
_entity.id
_entity.type
_entity.pdbx_description
1 polymer ?
#
loop_
_entity_poly.entity_id
_entity_poly.type
_entity_poly.pdbx_seq_one_letter_code
_entity_poly.pdbx_strand_id
1 'polypeptide(L)'
;MRRLLPRPPEVATPRVMAAVTGSLYCAGGATVTVAAVDHLDRSPTGLALLAIGLVGLATGVGCLRWGRLLGRGVYHLLVAAGTVLIAAASLLAPDPATATALAGLMVFVTLDSFFYFAGVGAVLQLLGALTAGAGVLLVRPDVPVSVALALVLVCVAVAVVVGDLVRRASSAGRDPLTGLANRRRFDEAVEALLLATARSGDPLSAALLDIDHFKAVNDAHGHGAGDDLLRLVATRWGPALPAGAVLARHGGDEFSLLLPDSTGPVALALVEQLRHACPEVGLSCGVTQLQPGETASQLMRRADRALYQAKAAGRGRSVLDDSGPDPLAAELATALAGDPVASGLAVHYQGIVTVADGAVVGVEALVRWSHPRLGAVSPGRFVPMAEDSGLIGALGAHVLRTACRDLAALHARAGRRLLLTVNVSGHQLCDPAFPDLVTAALTDAGWPAGSTVLEVTENLLEAESPVAVATLERMRAQGLSVAIDDFGTGYSSLARLDTLPADFLKLDDSFVSALTTSTRRARLMRSIMALSDALGLQLVAEGVETQEQADLLRTLGCLYAQGFHFHRPAPIGDVEALLCGASAQTSTGPPLRQ
;
A
#
# COMPACT_ATOMS: atom_id res chain seq x y z
N MET A 1 25.61 -23.09 22.55
CA MET A 1 25.87 -23.77 21.26
C MET A 1 24.69 -23.81 20.26
N ARG A 2 23.53 -23.15 20.50
CA ARG A 2 22.41 -23.07 19.52
C ARG A 2 22.46 -21.88 18.54
N ARG A 3 23.53 -21.06 18.55
CA ARG A 3 23.62 -19.76 17.83
C ARG A 3 24.34 -19.80 16.46
N LEU A 4 24.68 -20.96 15.90
CA LEU A 4 25.48 -21.06 14.66
C LEU A 4 24.83 -21.88 13.54
N LEU A 5 23.59 -22.35 13.69
CA LEU A 5 22.88 -22.99 12.58
C LEU A 5 22.19 -21.91 11.74
N PRO A 6 22.50 -21.78 10.45
CA PRO A 6 21.83 -20.81 9.59
C PRO A 6 20.34 -21.12 9.55
N ARG A 7 19.52 -20.08 9.68
CA ARG A 7 18.06 -20.21 9.65
C ARG A 7 17.64 -20.72 8.27
N PRO A 8 16.64 -21.62 8.20
CA PRO A 8 16.13 -22.09 6.91
C PRO A 8 15.59 -20.91 6.09
N PRO A 9 15.62 -21.01 4.75
CA PRO A 9 15.09 -19.97 3.89
C PRO A 9 13.64 -19.66 4.22
N GLU A 10 13.26 -18.38 4.17
CA GLU A 10 11.89 -17.97 4.53
C GLU A 10 10.83 -18.48 3.55
N VAL A 11 11.25 -18.80 2.33
CA VAL A 11 10.42 -19.42 1.29
C VAL A 11 10.03 -20.87 1.68
N ALA A 12 10.73 -21.49 2.62
CA ALA A 12 10.50 -22.85 3.12
C ALA A 12 9.35 -22.94 4.13
N THR A 13 8.16 -22.45 3.76
CA THR A 13 6.93 -22.70 4.51
C THR A 13 6.48 -24.15 4.30
N PRO A 14 5.79 -24.79 5.27
CA PRO A 14 5.32 -26.17 5.11
C PRO A 14 4.47 -26.41 3.86
N ARG A 15 3.71 -25.39 3.42
CA ARG A 15 2.89 -25.46 2.20
C ARG A 15 3.74 -25.45 0.94
N VAL A 16 4.73 -24.56 0.86
CA VAL A 16 5.63 -24.48 -0.30
C VAL A 16 6.52 -25.72 -0.37
N MET A 17 7.03 -26.19 0.77
CA MET A 17 7.79 -27.44 0.86
C MET A 17 6.99 -28.62 0.33
N ALA A 18 5.74 -28.78 0.77
CA ALA A 18 4.84 -29.83 0.33
C ALA A 18 4.54 -29.77 -1.17
N ALA A 19 4.24 -28.58 -1.68
CA ALA A 19 3.89 -28.36 -3.07
C ALA A 19 5.04 -28.70 -4.03
N VAL A 20 6.24 -28.20 -3.75
CA VAL A 20 7.39 -28.40 -4.64
C VAL A 20 7.98 -29.79 -4.52
N THR A 21 8.24 -30.28 -3.29
CA THR A 21 8.76 -31.65 -3.08
C THR A 21 7.78 -32.65 -3.70
N GLY A 22 6.48 -32.46 -3.48
CA GLY A 22 5.45 -33.31 -4.09
C GLY A 22 5.43 -33.25 -5.61
N SER A 23 5.59 -32.07 -6.20
CA SER A 23 5.64 -31.89 -7.66
C SER A 23 6.87 -32.54 -8.28
N LEU A 24 8.05 -32.41 -7.66
CA LEU A 24 9.29 -33.04 -8.13
C LEU A 24 9.23 -34.56 -8.05
N TYR A 25 8.65 -35.10 -6.97
CA TYR A 25 8.39 -36.54 -6.85
C TYR A 25 7.41 -37.05 -7.92
N CYS A 26 6.34 -36.30 -8.21
CA CYS A 26 5.42 -36.65 -9.28
C CYS A 26 6.12 -36.63 -10.65
N ALA A 27 6.91 -35.60 -10.95
CA ALA A 27 7.63 -35.47 -12.22
C ALA A 27 8.69 -36.56 -12.37
N GLY A 28 9.49 -36.83 -11.33
CA GLY A 28 10.49 -37.88 -11.32
C GLY A 28 9.86 -39.27 -11.43
N GLY A 29 8.80 -39.54 -10.66
CA GLY A 29 8.05 -40.79 -10.72
C GLY A 29 7.45 -41.05 -12.10
N ALA A 30 6.81 -40.03 -12.70
CA ALA A 30 6.29 -40.12 -14.07
C ALA A 30 7.39 -40.41 -15.10
N THR A 31 8.54 -39.73 -14.97
CA THR A 31 9.69 -39.92 -15.87
C THR A 31 10.22 -41.36 -15.79
N VAL A 32 10.39 -41.89 -14.58
CA VAL A 32 10.82 -43.29 -14.37
C VAL A 32 9.78 -44.28 -14.89
N THR A 33 8.48 -44.01 -14.68
CA THR A 33 7.40 -44.85 -15.22
C THR A 33 7.38 -44.87 -16.74
N VAL A 34 7.56 -43.72 -17.41
CA VAL A 34 7.66 -43.64 -18.87
C VAL A 34 8.87 -44.42 -19.38
N ALA A 35 10.03 -44.27 -18.73
CA ALA A 35 11.23 -45.03 -19.06
C ALA A 35 11.07 -46.55 -18.88
N ALA A 36 10.11 -46.99 -18.04
CA ALA A 36 9.82 -48.41 -17.86
C ALA A 36 8.97 -49.01 -19.00
N VAL A 37 8.16 -48.21 -19.70
CA VAL A 37 7.13 -48.67 -20.65
C VAL A 37 7.71 -49.56 -21.75
N ASP A 38 8.83 -49.15 -22.34
CA ASP A 38 9.47 -49.88 -23.45
C ASP A 38 10.11 -51.22 -23.01
N HIS A 39 10.12 -51.50 -21.70
CA HIS A 39 10.78 -52.65 -21.08
C HIS A 39 9.85 -53.54 -20.26
N LEU A 40 8.54 -53.25 -20.21
CA LEU A 40 7.54 -54.00 -19.44
C LEU A 40 7.44 -55.46 -19.88
N ASP A 41 7.51 -55.73 -21.17
CA ASP A 41 7.31 -57.09 -21.72
C ASP A 41 8.59 -57.93 -21.78
N ARG A 42 9.76 -57.36 -21.42
CA ARG A 42 11.06 -57.94 -21.80
C ARG A 42 11.99 -58.31 -20.65
N SER A 43 11.75 -57.87 -19.40
CA SER A 43 12.64 -58.24 -18.26
C SER A 43 12.05 -57.94 -16.86
N PRO A 44 12.50 -58.64 -15.79
CA PRO A 44 12.18 -58.27 -14.41
C PRO A 44 12.64 -56.84 -14.04
N THR A 45 13.59 -56.29 -14.79
CA THR A 45 14.11 -54.94 -14.63
C THR A 45 13.08 -53.86 -14.99
N GLY A 46 12.25 -54.08 -16.02
CA GLY A 46 11.18 -53.15 -16.39
C GLY A 46 10.10 -53.05 -15.30
N LEU A 47 9.76 -54.17 -14.65
CA LEU A 47 8.85 -54.19 -13.50
C LEU A 47 9.43 -53.46 -12.29
N ALA A 48 10.73 -53.60 -12.03
CA ALA A 48 11.41 -52.88 -10.96
C ALA A 48 11.41 -51.36 -11.19
N LEU A 49 11.68 -50.91 -12.43
CA LEU A 49 11.60 -49.50 -12.80
C LEU A 49 10.17 -48.96 -12.66
N LEU A 50 9.17 -49.71 -13.12
CA LEU A 50 7.77 -49.34 -12.94
C LEU A 50 7.42 -49.16 -11.45
N ALA A 51 7.85 -50.11 -10.61
CA ALA A 51 7.62 -50.04 -9.16
C ALA A 51 8.27 -48.79 -8.53
N ILE A 52 9.51 -48.46 -8.91
CA ILE A 52 10.19 -47.24 -8.44
C ILE A 52 9.42 -45.98 -8.86
N GLY A 53 8.99 -45.92 -10.14
CA GLY A 53 8.20 -44.80 -10.65
C GLY A 53 6.87 -44.61 -9.92
N LEU A 54 6.15 -45.72 -9.65
CA LEU A 54 4.90 -45.71 -8.89
C LEU A 54 5.09 -45.30 -7.43
N VAL A 55 6.18 -45.73 -6.78
CA VAL A 55 6.55 -45.26 -5.43
C VAL A 55 6.82 -43.76 -5.46
N GLY A 56 7.52 -43.25 -6.47
CA GLY A 56 7.75 -41.81 -6.66
C GLY A 56 6.45 -41.02 -6.79
N LEU A 57 5.53 -41.47 -7.65
CA LEU A 57 4.21 -40.86 -7.85
C LEU A 57 3.36 -40.88 -6.58
N ALA A 58 3.28 -42.02 -5.89
CA ALA A 58 2.53 -42.15 -4.65
C ALA A 58 3.07 -41.23 -3.55
N THR A 59 4.40 -41.15 -3.43
CA THR A 59 5.08 -40.23 -2.50
C THR A 59 4.78 -38.77 -2.85
N GLY A 60 4.81 -38.42 -4.14
CA GLY A 60 4.50 -37.07 -4.62
C GLY A 60 3.08 -36.64 -4.30
N VAL A 61 2.09 -37.48 -4.63
CA VAL A 61 0.67 -37.23 -4.30
C VAL A 61 0.45 -37.14 -2.78
N GLY A 62 1.12 -37.99 -2.01
CA GLY A 62 1.08 -37.95 -0.54
C GLY A 62 1.62 -36.63 0.01
N CYS A 63 2.74 -36.14 -0.52
CA CYS A 63 3.31 -34.85 -0.16
C CYS A 63 2.39 -33.69 -0.54
N LEU A 64 1.79 -33.70 -1.74
CA LEU A 64 0.85 -32.65 -2.16
C LEU A 64 -0.41 -32.58 -1.26
N ARG A 65 -0.92 -33.74 -0.81
CA ARG A 65 -2.14 -33.79 0.03
C ARG A 65 -1.89 -33.52 1.50
N TRP A 66 -0.84 -34.13 2.07
CA TRP A 66 -0.62 -34.15 3.52
C TRP A 66 0.71 -33.54 3.95
N GLY A 67 1.60 -33.18 3.02
CA GLY A 67 2.94 -32.67 3.31
C GLY A 67 2.95 -31.41 4.18
N ARG A 68 1.90 -30.58 4.11
CA ARG A 68 1.76 -29.39 4.96
C ARG A 68 1.68 -29.69 6.47
N LEU A 69 1.37 -30.94 6.82
CA LEU A 69 1.29 -31.43 8.21
C LEU A 69 2.62 -32.02 8.71
N LEU A 70 3.59 -32.23 7.82
CA LEU A 70 4.86 -32.87 8.15
C LEU A 70 5.84 -31.86 8.78
N GLY A 71 6.55 -32.31 9.81
CA GLY A 71 7.66 -31.54 10.39
C GLY A 71 8.84 -31.44 9.41
N ARG A 72 9.62 -30.36 9.49
CA ARG A 72 10.78 -30.09 8.60
C ARG A 72 11.80 -31.22 8.56
N GLY A 73 11.99 -31.94 9.65
CA GLY A 73 12.90 -33.10 9.72
C GLY A 73 12.53 -34.21 8.74
N VAL A 74 11.25 -34.41 8.46
CA VAL A 74 10.76 -35.45 7.52
C VAL A 74 11.19 -35.15 6.09
N TYR A 75 11.31 -33.87 5.72
CA TYR A 75 11.74 -33.49 4.38
C TYR A 75 13.22 -33.82 4.12
N HIS A 76 14.06 -33.88 5.15
CA HIS A 76 15.42 -34.41 4.97
C HIS A 76 15.40 -35.88 4.55
N LEU A 77 14.49 -36.67 5.12
CA LEU A 77 14.30 -38.08 4.78
C LEU A 77 13.72 -38.25 3.37
N LEU A 78 12.79 -37.38 2.98
CA LEU A 78 12.24 -37.37 1.61
C LEU A 78 13.34 -37.08 0.59
N VAL A 79 14.15 -36.04 0.76
CA VAL A 79 15.26 -35.75 -0.18
C VAL A 79 16.25 -36.92 -0.27
N ALA A 80 16.58 -37.55 0.86
CA ALA A 80 17.43 -38.74 0.88
C ALA A 80 16.79 -39.93 0.15
N ALA A 81 15.49 -40.18 0.38
CA ALA A 81 14.74 -41.24 -0.30
C ALA A 81 14.68 -41.00 -1.82
N GLY A 82 14.45 -39.77 -2.26
CA GLY A 82 14.48 -39.39 -3.68
C GLY A 82 15.83 -39.69 -4.32
N THR A 83 16.93 -39.36 -3.63
CA THR A 83 18.29 -39.68 -4.08
C THR A 83 18.47 -41.18 -4.29
N VAL A 84 18.02 -42.00 -3.33
CA VAL A 84 18.12 -43.47 -3.43
C VAL A 84 17.26 -44.02 -4.56
N LEU A 85 16.02 -43.54 -4.72
CA LEU A 85 15.13 -44.00 -5.80
C LEU A 85 15.71 -43.67 -7.19
N ILE A 86 16.24 -42.47 -7.37
CA ILE A 86 16.86 -42.04 -8.64
C ILE A 86 18.12 -42.87 -8.93
N ALA A 87 18.98 -43.08 -7.93
CA ALA A 87 20.18 -43.90 -8.07
C ALA A 87 19.85 -45.36 -8.44
N ALA A 88 18.85 -45.94 -7.76
CA ALA A 88 18.37 -47.30 -8.04
C ALA A 88 17.79 -47.41 -9.45
N ALA A 89 16.96 -46.46 -9.88
CA ALA A 89 16.39 -46.44 -11.22
C ALA A 89 17.50 -46.30 -12.30
N SER A 90 18.51 -45.48 -12.04
CA SER A 90 19.63 -45.26 -12.96
C SER A 90 20.54 -46.49 -13.08
N LEU A 91 20.73 -47.26 -12.00
CA LEU A 91 21.45 -48.54 -12.04
C LEU A 91 20.68 -49.62 -12.81
N LEU A 92 19.36 -49.66 -12.63
CA LEU A 92 18.47 -50.62 -13.29
C LEU A 92 18.17 -50.24 -14.75
N ALA A 93 18.60 -49.08 -15.22
CA ALA A 93 18.38 -48.66 -16.60
C ALA A 93 18.97 -49.68 -17.60
N PRO A 94 18.25 -50.05 -18.67
CA PRO A 94 18.68 -51.09 -19.59
C PRO A 94 19.82 -50.65 -20.51
N ASP A 95 19.91 -49.35 -20.79
CA ASP A 95 20.89 -48.76 -21.71
C ASP A 95 21.51 -47.46 -21.15
N PRO A 96 22.65 -47.02 -21.70
CA PRO A 96 23.34 -45.80 -21.27
C PRO A 96 22.51 -44.52 -21.36
N ALA A 97 21.64 -44.40 -22.36
CA ALA A 97 20.86 -43.18 -22.58
C ALA A 97 19.78 -43.05 -21.51
N THR A 98 19.08 -44.16 -21.21
CA THR A 98 18.12 -44.22 -20.11
C THR A 98 18.82 -44.00 -18.76
N ALA A 99 19.98 -44.60 -18.52
CA ALA A 99 20.76 -44.41 -17.28
C ALA A 99 21.14 -42.93 -17.08
N THR A 100 21.58 -42.28 -18.15
CA THR A 100 21.96 -40.86 -18.13
C THR A 100 20.76 -39.94 -17.91
N ALA A 101 19.63 -40.21 -18.59
CA ALA A 101 18.40 -39.45 -18.43
C ALA A 101 17.85 -39.54 -17.01
N LEU A 102 17.83 -40.74 -16.43
CA LEU A 102 17.37 -40.96 -15.05
C LEU A 102 18.34 -40.34 -14.03
N ALA A 103 19.66 -40.46 -14.23
CA ALA A 103 20.65 -39.82 -13.36
C ALA A 103 20.54 -38.28 -13.40
N GLY A 104 20.10 -37.71 -14.54
CA GLY A 104 19.77 -36.30 -14.67
C GLY A 104 18.72 -35.79 -13.68
N LEU A 105 17.84 -36.67 -13.16
CA LEU A 105 16.86 -36.32 -12.13
C LEU A 105 17.52 -35.93 -10.79
N MET A 106 18.82 -36.18 -10.59
CA MET A 106 19.56 -35.66 -9.43
C MET A 106 19.56 -34.12 -9.34
N VAL A 107 19.26 -33.43 -10.45
CA VAL A 107 18.99 -31.98 -10.44
C VAL A 107 17.79 -31.65 -9.54
N PHE A 108 16.75 -32.49 -9.48
CA PHE A 108 15.58 -32.26 -8.62
C PHE A 108 15.95 -32.31 -7.13
N VAL A 109 16.79 -33.28 -6.75
CA VAL A 109 17.34 -33.39 -5.38
C VAL A 109 18.17 -32.15 -5.05
N THR A 110 18.93 -31.65 -6.04
CA THR A 110 19.77 -30.46 -5.88
C THR A 110 18.93 -29.19 -5.70
N LEU A 111 17.81 -29.06 -6.44
CA LEU A 111 16.84 -27.99 -6.27
C LEU A 111 16.27 -27.99 -4.84
N ASP A 112 15.77 -29.13 -4.36
CA ASP A 112 15.20 -29.24 -3.01
C ASP A 112 16.22 -28.90 -1.91
N SER A 113 17.47 -29.33 -2.08
CA SER A 113 18.54 -29.16 -1.09
C SER A 113 18.78 -27.68 -0.75
N PHE A 114 18.76 -26.79 -1.75
CA PHE A 114 19.05 -25.36 -1.56
C PHE A 114 17.79 -24.50 -1.44
N PHE A 115 16.64 -25.00 -1.85
CA PHE A 115 15.37 -24.29 -1.67
C PHE A 115 14.88 -24.35 -0.22
N TYR A 116 15.14 -25.45 0.50
CA TYR A 116 14.57 -25.70 1.82
C TYR A 116 15.53 -25.72 3.00
N PHE A 117 16.78 -26.10 2.75
CA PHE A 117 17.74 -26.33 3.82
C PHE A 117 18.85 -25.27 3.76
N ALA A 118 19.35 -24.91 4.93
CA ALA A 118 20.44 -23.96 5.06
C ALA A 118 21.65 -24.62 5.74
N GLY A 119 22.85 -24.17 5.40
CA GLY A 119 24.09 -24.62 6.02
C GLY A 119 24.42 -26.08 5.74
N VAL A 120 24.82 -26.80 6.80
CA VAL A 120 25.38 -28.15 6.70
C VAL A 120 24.40 -29.15 6.07
N GLY A 121 23.09 -29.04 6.34
CA GLY A 121 22.10 -29.96 5.80
C GLY A 121 21.99 -29.92 4.27
N ALA A 122 21.97 -28.72 3.68
CA ALA A 122 21.93 -28.54 2.23
C ALA A 122 23.20 -29.06 1.55
N VAL A 123 24.37 -28.81 2.17
CA VAL A 123 25.67 -29.28 1.67
C VAL A 123 25.74 -30.80 1.69
N LEU A 124 25.29 -31.44 2.77
CA LEU A 124 25.28 -32.90 2.88
C LEU A 124 24.36 -33.56 1.84
N GLN A 125 23.18 -32.98 1.60
CA GLN A 125 22.26 -33.50 0.59
C GLN A 125 22.81 -33.32 -0.83
N LEU A 126 23.44 -32.17 -1.12
CA LEU A 126 24.15 -31.96 -2.40
C LEU A 126 25.25 -33.00 -2.59
N LEU A 127 26.12 -33.18 -1.59
CA LEU A 127 27.19 -34.18 -1.67
C LEU A 127 26.62 -35.59 -1.90
N GLY A 128 25.52 -35.94 -1.22
CA GLY A 128 24.79 -37.18 -1.44
C GLY A 128 24.30 -37.35 -2.88
N ALA A 129 23.65 -36.32 -3.43
CA ALA A 129 23.16 -36.33 -4.82
C ALA A 129 24.31 -36.46 -5.84
N LEU A 130 25.40 -35.70 -5.65
CA LEU A 130 26.56 -35.72 -6.53
C LEU A 130 27.27 -37.08 -6.51
N THR A 131 27.52 -37.62 -5.32
CA THR A 131 28.19 -38.92 -5.14
C THR A 131 27.34 -40.08 -5.66
N ALA A 132 26.04 -40.08 -5.38
CA ALA A 132 25.13 -41.11 -5.89
C ALA A 132 24.97 -41.02 -7.42
N GLY A 133 24.73 -39.83 -7.96
CA GLY A 133 24.55 -39.62 -9.40
C GLY A 133 25.80 -39.95 -10.22
N ALA A 134 26.95 -39.40 -9.82
CA ALA A 134 28.21 -39.71 -10.50
C ALA A 134 28.64 -41.17 -10.29
N GLY A 135 28.49 -41.70 -9.07
CA GLY A 135 28.87 -43.08 -8.74
C GLY A 135 28.11 -44.10 -9.58
N VAL A 136 26.79 -43.93 -9.76
CA VAL A 136 25.98 -44.83 -10.60
C VAL A 136 26.44 -44.80 -12.05
N LEU A 137 26.75 -43.62 -12.61
CA LEU A 137 27.24 -43.51 -13.97
C LEU A 137 28.67 -44.05 -14.15
N LEU A 138 29.54 -43.91 -13.14
CA LEU A 138 30.92 -44.39 -13.20
C LEU A 138 31.05 -45.92 -13.05
N VAL A 139 30.09 -46.57 -12.39
CA VAL A 139 30.02 -48.05 -12.31
C VAL A 139 29.64 -48.67 -13.67
N ARG A 140 29.03 -47.87 -14.56
CA ARG A 140 28.60 -48.30 -15.88
C ARG A 140 29.74 -48.13 -16.91
N PRO A 141 30.34 -49.21 -17.41
CA PRO A 141 31.48 -49.13 -18.35
C PRO A 141 31.09 -48.55 -19.72
N ASP A 142 29.79 -48.56 -20.02
CA ASP A 142 29.14 -48.06 -21.23
C ASP A 142 28.86 -46.55 -21.20
N VAL A 143 29.12 -45.86 -20.08
CA VAL A 143 28.97 -44.41 -19.92
C VAL A 143 30.34 -43.73 -19.81
N PRO A 144 30.66 -42.74 -20.66
CA PRO A 144 31.93 -42.05 -20.57
C PRO A 144 31.99 -41.16 -19.31
N VAL A 145 33.17 -41.08 -18.69
CA VAL A 145 33.43 -40.28 -17.48
C VAL A 145 33.01 -38.82 -17.65
N SER A 146 33.10 -38.27 -18.87
CA SER A 146 32.68 -36.91 -19.20
C SER A 146 31.19 -36.66 -18.90
N VAL A 147 30.32 -37.65 -19.03
CA VAL A 147 28.88 -37.55 -18.74
C VAL A 147 28.65 -37.44 -17.22
N ALA A 148 29.36 -38.23 -16.42
CA ALA A 148 29.31 -38.13 -14.96
C ALA A 148 29.82 -36.76 -14.47
N LEU A 149 30.92 -36.26 -15.06
CA LEU A 149 31.44 -34.92 -14.77
C LEU A 149 30.47 -33.81 -15.19
N ALA A 150 29.82 -33.93 -16.35
CA ALA A 150 28.81 -32.99 -16.81
C ALA A 150 27.61 -32.92 -15.86
N LEU A 151 27.12 -34.07 -15.38
CA LEU A 151 26.05 -34.12 -14.38
C LEU A 151 26.45 -33.40 -13.09
N VAL A 152 27.67 -33.65 -12.58
CA VAL A 152 28.18 -32.96 -11.38
C VAL A 152 28.22 -31.45 -11.59
N LEU A 153 28.76 -30.99 -12.73
CA LEU A 153 28.86 -29.57 -13.04
C LEU A 153 27.48 -28.91 -13.13
N VAL A 154 26.50 -29.56 -13.77
CA VAL A 154 25.12 -29.07 -13.86
C VAL A 154 24.47 -28.99 -12.50
N CYS A 155 24.57 -30.04 -11.67
CA CYS A 155 24.04 -30.02 -10.30
C CYS A 155 24.67 -28.89 -9.47
N VAL A 156 25.99 -28.72 -9.52
CA VAL A 156 26.67 -27.63 -8.80
C VAL A 156 26.22 -26.26 -9.30
N ALA A 157 26.11 -26.06 -10.62
CA ALA A 157 25.65 -24.79 -11.20
C ALA A 157 24.22 -24.46 -10.76
N VAL A 158 23.29 -25.43 -10.83
CA VAL A 158 21.91 -25.27 -10.36
C VAL A 158 21.86 -24.96 -8.87
N ALA A 159 22.65 -25.66 -8.04
CA ALA A 159 22.75 -25.40 -6.60
C ALA A 159 23.16 -23.94 -6.31
N VAL A 160 24.17 -23.43 -7.02
CA VAL A 160 24.68 -22.06 -6.84
C VAL A 160 23.61 -21.04 -7.23
N VAL A 161 22.99 -21.19 -8.41
CA VAL A 161 21.97 -20.26 -8.93
C VAL A 161 20.74 -20.25 -8.03
N VAL A 162 20.20 -21.42 -7.69
CA VAL A 162 19.01 -21.54 -6.84
C VAL A 162 19.31 -21.04 -5.43
N GLY A 163 20.48 -21.38 -4.87
CA GLY A 163 20.91 -20.86 -3.59
C GLY A 163 21.00 -19.33 -3.56
N ASP A 164 21.43 -18.70 -4.66
CA ASP A 164 21.46 -17.24 -4.77
C ASP A 164 20.07 -16.62 -4.88
N LEU A 165 19.22 -17.17 -5.75
CA LEU A 165 17.83 -16.72 -5.91
C LEU A 165 17.05 -16.82 -4.59
N VAL A 166 17.20 -17.91 -3.86
CA VAL A 166 16.54 -18.13 -2.57
C VAL A 166 17.05 -17.13 -1.51
N ARG A 167 18.36 -16.84 -1.49
CA ARG A 167 18.91 -15.80 -0.60
C ARG A 167 18.31 -14.43 -0.93
N ARG A 168 18.27 -14.03 -2.21
CA ARG A 168 17.69 -12.75 -2.64
C ARG A 168 16.20 -12.65 -2.33
N ALA A 169 15.44 -13.72 -2.58
CA ALA A 169 14.02 -13.79 -2.25
C ALA A 169 13.77 -13.70 -0.73
N SER A 170 14.66 -14.29 0.09
CA SER A 170 14.58 -14.19 1.55
C SER A 170 14.92 -12.81 2.09
N SER A 171 15.78 -12.03 1.41
CA SER A 171 16.03 -10.62 1.78
C SER A 171 14.95 -9.66 1.33
N ALA A 172 14.13 -10.01 0.33
CA ALA A 172 13.10 -9.10 -0.23
C ALA A 172 11.96 -8.75 0.74
N GLY A 173 11.88 -9.42 1.89
CA GLY A 173 10.86 -9.18 2.91
C GLY A 173 11.40 -8.60 4.21
N ARG A 174 12.68 -8.20 4.23
CA ARG A 174 13.33 -7.65 5.41
C ARG A 174 13.86 -6.25 5.16
N ASP A 175 13.86 -5.44 6.21
CA ASP A 175 14.61 -4.20 6.24
C ASP A 175 16.12 -4.52 6.34
N PRO A 176 16.97 -4.04 5.42
CA PRO A 176 18.39 -4.38 5.39
C PRO A 176 19.17 -3.84 6.59
N LEU A 177 18.68 -2.77 7.23
CA LEU A 177 19.36 -2.14 8.36
C LEU A 177 19.10 -2.89 9.68
N THR A 178 17.84 -3.20 9.96
CA THR A 178 17.40 -3.77 11.25
C THR A 178 17.18 -5.28 11.20
N GLY A 179 17.01 -5.86 10.01
CA GLY A 179 16.68 -7.28 9.82
C GLY A 179 15.23 -7.64 10.17
N LEU A 180 14.41 -6.65 10.56
CA LEU A 180 12.98 -6.80 10.80
C LEU A 180 12.21 -7.01 9.50
N ALA A 181 10.91 -7.30 9.59
CA ALA A 181 10.05 -7.27 8.41
C ALA A 181 10.05 -5.86 7.79
N ASN A 182 9.97 -5.77 6.47
CA ASN A 182 9.73 -4.51 5.77
C ASN A 182 8.22 -4.27 5.59
N ARG A 183 7.84 -3.08 5.11
CA ARG A 183 6.45 -2.70 4.81
C ARG A 183 5.67 -3.79 4.09
N ARG A 184 6.21 -4.29 2.96
CA ARG A 184 5.55 -5.34 2.16
C ARG A 184 5.18 -6.57 2.98
N ARG A 185 6.08 -7.04 3.86
CA ARG A 185 5.81 -8.20 4.71
C ARG A 185 4.91 -7.92 5.89
N PHE A 186 4.92 -6.69 6.38
CA PHE A 186 3.94 -6.26 7.36
C PHE A 186 2.54 -6.32 6.74
N ASP A 187 2.34 -5.71 5.57
CA ASP A 187 1.06 -5.68 4.86
C ASP A 187 0.55 -7.10 4.55
N GLU A 188 1.41 -8.00 4.04
CA GLU A 188 1.08 -9.41 3.83
C GLU A 188 0.65 -10.11 5.14
N ALA A 189 1.28 -9.77 6.27
CA ALA A 189 0.94 -10.33 7.57
C ALA A 189 -0.37 -9.77 8.13
N VAL A 190 -0.66 -8.47 7.96
CA VAL A 190 -1.93 -7.86 8.34
C VAL A 190 -3.08 -8.60 7.66
N GLU A 191 -3.03 -8.70 6.32
CA GLU A 191 -4.09 -9.35 5.54
C GLU A 191 -4.29 -10.82 5.96
N ALA A 192 -3.20 -11.57 6.15
CA ALA A 192 -3.27 -12.95 6.59
C ALA A 192 -3.90 -13.10 7.99
N LEU A 193 -3.55 -12.21 8.92
CA LEU A 193 -4.08 -12.21 10.28
C LEU A 193 -5.55 -11.76 10.33
N LEU A 194 -5.94 -10.75 9.56
CA LEU A 194 -7.34 -10.33 9.43
C LEU A 194 -8.23 -11.48 8.98
N LEU A 195 -7.81 -12.22 7.93
CA LEU A 195 -8.53 -13.39 7.45
C LEU A 195 -8.59 -14.51 8.50
N ALA A 196 -7.55 -14.67 9.32
CA ALA A 196 -7.51 -15.66 10.39
C ALA A 196 -8.46 -15.29 11.53
N THR A 197 -8.36 -14.05 12.03
CA THR A 197 -9.23 -13.48 13.07
C THR A 197 -10.70 -13.49 12.66
N ALA A 198 -11.02 -13.17 11.40
CA ALA A 198 -12.39 -13.25 10.91
C ALA A 198 -13.00 -14.67 11.01
N ARG A 199 -12.17 -15.72 11.02
CA ARG A 199 -12.60 -17.11 11.16
C ARG A 199 -12.62 -17.60 12.61
N SER A 200 -11.64 -17.19 13.43
CA SER A 200 -11.51 -17.69 14.80
C SER A 200 -12.23 -16.83 15.85
N GLY A 201 -12.39 -15.52 15.58
CA GLY A 201 -12.90 -14.55 16.53
C GLY A 201 -11.87 -14.06 17.56
N ASP A 202 -10.62 -14.49 17.45
CA ASP A 202 -9.55 -14.10 18.39
C ASP A 202 -9.13 -12.64 18.19
N PRO A 203 -8.83 -11.90 19.27
CA PRO A 203 -8.51 -10.49 19.17
C PRO A 203 -7.20 -10.25 18.43
N LEU A 204 -7.17 -9.24 17.57
CA LEU A 204 -5.97 -8.77 16.89
C LEU A 204 -5.74 -7.31 17.27
N SER A 205 -4.52 -6.95 17.65
CA SER A 205 -4.13 -5.57 17.90
C SER A 205 -2.97 -5.15 17.02
N ALA A 206 -2.89 -3.85 16.73
CA ALA A 206 -1.81 -3.24 15.98
C ALA A 206 -1.24 -2.05 16.74
N ALA A 207 0.03 -1.74 16.51
CA ALA A 207 0.66 -0.53 17.02
C ALA A 207 1.60 0.09 15.98
N LEU A 208 1.67 1.42 15.99
CA LEU A 208 2.70 2.21 15.33
C LEU A 208 3.60 2.83 16.40
N LEU A 209 4.91 2.77 16.19
CA LEU A 209 5.92 3.27 17.11
C LEU A 209 6.90 4.17 16.36
N ASP A 210 7.18 5.33 16.93
CA ASP A 210 8.00 6.38 16.32
C ASP A 210 9.11 6.81 17.28
N ILE A 211 10.34 6.96 16.77
CA ILE A 211 11.45 7.51 17.53
C ILE A 211 11.34 9.03 17.55
N ASP A 212 11.05 9.60 18.71
CA ASP A 212 10.93 11.04 18.88
C ASP A 212 12.23 11.76 18.52
N HIS A 213 12.11 12.83 17.73
CA HIS A 213 13.23 13.70 17.35
C HIS A 213 14.38 12.98 16.62
N PHE A 214 14.10 11.88 15.91
CA PHE A 214 15.13 11.12 15.17
C PHE A 214 15.97 11.99 14.22
N LYS A 215 15.34 12.95 13.53
CA LYS A 215 16.05 13.90 12.66
C LYS A 215 17.10 14.70 13.42
N ALA A 216 16.81 15.16 14.65
CA ALA A 216 17.77 15.91 15.45
C ALA A 216 18.97 15.04 15.86
N VAL A 217 18.76 13.74 16.07
CA VAL A 217 19.87 12.79 16.30
C VAL A 217 20.77 12.71 15.08
N ASN A 218 20.20 12.57 13.89
CA ASN A 218 20.95 12.54 12.63
C ASN A 218 21.69 13.85 12.37
N ASP A 219 21.04 14.99 12.61
CA ASP A 219 21.62 16.32 12.37
C ASP A 219 22.79 16.60 13.33
N ALA A 220 22.70 16.14 14.58
CA ALA A 220 23.73 16.38 15.59
C ALA A 220 24.89 15.35 15.57
N HIS A 221 24.62 14.09 15.24
CA HIS A 221 25.59 12.98 15.39
C HIS A 221 25.84 12.21 14.08
N GLY A 222 25.23 12.63 12.98
CA GLY A 222 25.31 11.99 11.67
C GLY A 222 24.39 10.78 11.52
N HIS A 223 24.15 10.39 10.27
CA HIS A 223 23.25 9.27 9.94
C HIS A 223 23.68 7.92 10.52
N GLY A 224 24.99 7.70 10.73
CA GLY A 224 25.49 6.47 11.37
C GLY A 224 24.96 6.28 12.80
N ALA A 225 24.81 7.36 13.56
CA ALA A 225 24.25 7.32 14.90
C ALA A 225 22.75 7.00 14.89
N GLY A 226 22.01 7.53 13.91
CA GLY A 226 20.60 7.16 13.69
C GLY A 226 20.45 5.69 13.31
N ASP A 227 21.32 5.18 12.45
CA ASP A 227 21.34 3.76 12.09
C ASP A 227 21.59 2.84 13.29
N ASP A 228 22.52 3.21 14.17
CA ASP A 228 22.82 2.46 15.39
C ASP A 228 21.64 2.49 16.37
N LEU A 229 20.93 3.62 16.47
CA LEU A 229 19.72 3.74 17.27
C LEU A 229 18.61 2.81 16.77
N LEU A 230 18.39 2.75 15.45
CA LEU A 230 17.40 1.87 14.83
C LEU A 230 17.74 0.39 15.07
N ARG A 231 19.02 0.01 14.94
CA ARG A 231 19.49 -1.36 15.25
C ARG A 231 19.31 -1.70 16.72
N LEU A 232 19.57 -0.76 17.63
CA LEU A 232 19.42 -0.92 19.06
C LEU A 232 17.96 -1.25 19.42
N VAL A 233 17.04 -0.41 18.94
CA VAL A 233 15.59 -0.57 19.16
C VAL A 233 15.12 -1.94 18.66
N ALA A 234 15.45 -2.29 17.41
CA ALA A 234 15.10 -3.59 16.83
C ALA A 234 15.64 -4.79 17.63
N THR A 235 16.88 -4.68 18.11
CA THR A 235 17.54 -5.75 18.90
C THR A 235 16.90 -5.94 20.26
N ARG A 236 16.46 -4.85 20.92
CA ARG A 236 15.85 -4.91 22.25
C ARG A 236 14.42 -5.39 22.23
N TRP A 237 13.64 -5.02 21.21
CA TRP A 237 12.24 -5.41 21.12
C TRP A 237 12.05 -6.87 20.74
N GLY A 238 12.84 -7.40 19.80
CA GLY A 238 12.65 -8.76 19.26
C GLY A 238 12.45 -9.86 20.32
N PRO A 239 13.28 -9.94 21.38
CA PRO A 239 13.12 -10.97 22.44
C PRO A 239 11.89 -10.80 23.34
N ALA A 240 11.31 -9.60 23.42
CA ALA A 240 10.17 -9.30 24.30
C ALA A 240 8.81 -9.61 23.65
N LEU A 241 8.79 -9.90 22.34
CA LEU A 241 7.56 -10.12 21.60
C LEU A 241 7.01 -11.54 21.78
N PRO A 242 5.68 -11.69 21.90
CA PRO A 242 5.04 -13.00 21.98
C PRO A 242 5.16 -13.77 20.64
N ALA A 243 4.94 -15.07 20.70
CA ALA A 243 4.93 -15.91 19.51
C ALA A 243 3.82 -15.47 18.54
N GLY A 244 4.15 -15.36 17.26
CA GLY A 244 3.21 -14.90 16.23
C GLY A 244 3.14 -13.38 16.04
N ALA A 245 3.73 -12.59 16.95
CA ALA A 245 3.86 -11.15 16.74
C ALA A 245 4.74 -10.82 15.54
N VAL A 246 4.38 -9.76 14.81
CA VAL A 246 5.13 -9.29 13.64
C VAL A 246 5.59 -7.87 13.90
N LEU A 247 6.91 -7.69 14.06
CA LEU A 247 7.55 -6.39 14.17
C LEU A 247 8.20 -6.03 12.83
N ALA A 248 7.87 -4.86 12.30
CA ALA A 248 8.37 -4.35 11.04
C ALA A 248 8.87 -2.91 11.16
N ARG A 249 9.72 -2.52 10.22
CA ARG A 249 10.14 -1.14 9.99
C ARG A 249 9.65 -0.71 8.60
N HIS A 250 8.88 0.37 8.55
CA HIS A 250 8.30 0.89 7.32
C HIS A 250 9.30 1.72 6.51
N GLY A 251 10.19 2.41 7.21
CA GLY A 251 11.18 3.34 6.67
C GLY A 251 11.44 4.44 7.71
N GLY A 252 12.55 5.18 7.58
CA GLY A 252 12.88 6.25 8.53
C GLY A 252 12.97 5.73 9.98
N ASP A 253 12.25 6.40 10.87
CA ASP A 253 12.10 6.18 12.31
C ASP A 253 10.83 5.42 12.71
N GLU A 254 10.05 4.94 11.74
CA GLU A 254 8.75 4.33 11.96
C GLU A 254 8.80 2.80 12.02
N PHE A 255 8.28 2.27 13.11
CA PHE A 255 8.08 0.85 13.36
C PHE A 255 6.60 0.52 13.49
N SER A 256 6.27 -0.73 13.23
CA SER A 256 4.92 -1.26 13.35
C SER A 256 4.92 -2.64 13.95
N LEU A 257 3.86 -2.93 14.69
CA LEU A 257 3.74 -4.16 15.45
C LEU A 257 2.32 -4.73 15.28
N LEU A 258 2.23 -6.01 14.91
CA LEU A 258 0.99 -6.79 14.97
C LEU A 258 1.07 -7.80 16.09
N LEU A 259 -0.03 -7.88 16.84
CA LEU A 259 -0.17 -8.72 18.02
C LEU A 259 -1.43 -9.57 17.87
N PRO A 260 -1.30 -10.79 17.29
CA PRO A 260 -2.41 -11.74 17.31
C PRO A 260 -2.71 -12.17 18.76
N ASP A 261 -3.92 -12.65 18.96
CA ASP A 261 -4.44 -13.14 20.24
C ASP A 261 -4.31 -12.10 21.39
N SER A 262 -4.32 -10.81 21.05
CA SER A 262 -4.09 -9.71 21.98
C SER A 262 -5.19 -8.66 21.88
N THR A 263 -5.80 -8.34 23.01
CA THR A 263 -6.72 -7.20 23.14
C THR A 263 -5.94 -5.88 23.23
N GLY A 264 -6.61 -4.75 22.97
CA GLY A 264 -6.00 -3.43 23.01
C GLY A 264 -5.26 -3.13 24.32
N PRO A 265 -5.83 -3.39 25.50
CA PRO A 265 -5.14 -3.21 26.78
C PRO A 265 -3.89 -4.08 26.95
N VAL A 266 -3.94 -5.34 26.47
CA VAL A 266 -2.77 -6.25 26.52
C VAL A 266 -1.68 -5.76 25.57
N ALA A 267 -2.06 -5.34 24.37
CA ALA A 267 -1.15 -4.73 23.41
C ALA A 267 -0.51 -3.45 23.95
N LEU A 268 -1.28 -2.57 24.60
CA LEU A 268 -0.78 -1.34 25.21
C LEU A 268 0.25 -1.65 26.30
N ALA A 269 -0.04 -2.62 27.17
CA ALA A 269 0.89 -3.02 28.23
C ALA A 269 2.22 -3.53 27.65
N LEU A 270 2.18 -4.34 26.59
CA LEU A 270 3.38 -4.80 25.89
C LEU A 270 4.14 -3.64 25.24
N VAL A 271 3.44 -2.73 24.56
CA VAL A 271 4.07 -1.56 23.93
C VAL A 271 4.74 -0.66 24.97
N GLU A 272 4.13 -0.47 26.14
CA GLU A 272 4.78 0.24 27.25
C GLU A 272 6.03 -0.52 27.74
N GLN A 273 6.01 -1.85 27.81
CA GLN A 273 7.22 -2.62 28.15
C GLN A 273 8.33 -2.42 27.11
N LEU A 274 7.99 -2.40 25.82
CA LEU A 274 8.93 -2.13 24.72
C LEU A 274 9.52 -0.72 24.83
N ARG A 275 8.70 0.27 25.19
CA ARG A 275 9.13 1.65 25.44
C ARG A 275 10.13 1.72 26.59
N HIS A 276 9.80 1.08 27.72
CA HIS A 276 10.68 1.04 28.90
C HIS A 276 11.94 0.19 28.71
N ALA A 277 11.99 -0.69 27.71
CA ALA A 277 13.20 -1.41 27.33
C ALA A 277 14.23 -0.50 26.63
N CYS A 278 13.81 0.68 26.15
CA CYS A 278 14.66 1.67 25.48
C CYS A 278 14.54 3.05 26.16
N PRO A 279 14.85 3.18 27.47
CA PRO A 279 14.62 4.42 28.22
C PRO A 279 15.43 5.62 27.72
N GLU A 280 16.53 5.39 27.03
CA GLU A 280 17.36 6.41 26.39
C GLU A 280 16.80 6.92 25.06
N VAL A 281 15.73 6.30 24.54
CA VAL A 281 15.10 6.63 23.27
C VAL A 281 13.73 7.21 23.53
N GLY A 282 13.51 8.46 23.10
CA GLY A 282 12.16 9.04 23.08
C GLY A 282 11.30 8.24 22.11
N LEU A 283 10.18 7.73 22.59
CA LEU A 283 9.31 6.84 21.82
C LEU A 283 7.87 7.26 22.03
N SER A 284 7.18 7.55 20.93
CA SER A 284 5.74 7.75 20.88
C SER A 284 5.08 6.56 20.20
N CYS A 285 4.00 6.06 20.80
CA CYS A 285 3.34 4.86 20.31
C CYS A 285 1.82 5.05 20.22
N GLY A 286 1.23 4.61 19.12
CA GLY A 286 -0.21 4.49 18.95
C GLY A 286 -0.61 3.03 18.89
N VAL A 287 -1.56 2.62 19.72
CA VAL A 287 -2.02 1.23 19.85
C VAL A 287 -3.51 1.18 19.52
N THR A 288 -3.96 0.12 18.89
CA THR A 288 -5.38 -0.09 18.60
C THR A 288 -5.72 -1.57 18.55
N GLN A 289 -7.00 -1.89 18.73
CA GLN A 289 -7.56 -3.22 18.58
C GLN A 289 -8.48 -3.26 17.36
N LEU A 290 -8.37 -4.35 16.60
CA LEU A 290 -9.27 -4.65 15.49
C LEU A 290 -10.72 -4.74 15.97
N GLN A 291 -11.58 -3.99 15.30
CA GLN A 291 -13.02 -4.03 15.50
C GLN A 291 -13.71 -4.86 14.42
N PRO A 292 -14.89 -5.42 14.71
CA PRO A 292 -15.65 -6.20 13.73
C PRO A 292 -15.92 -5.40 12.45
N GLY A 293 -15.55 -5.97 11.30
CA GLY A 293 -15.78 -5.37 9.99
C GLY A 293 -14.72 -4.34 9.55
N GLU A 294 -13.70 -4.07 10.37
CA GLU A 294 -12.59 -3.20 9.96
C GLU A 294 -11.68 -3.85 8.92
N THR A 295 -11.22 -3.03 7.98
CA THR A 295 -10.15 -3.35 7.02
C THR A 295 -8.77 -3.07 7.62
N ALA A 296 -7.72 -3.61 6.99
CA ALA A 296 -6.32 -3.32 7.35
C ALA A 296 -6.03 -1.81 7.42
N SER A 297 -6.55 -1.06 6.44
CA SER A 297 -6.33 0.38 6.34
C SER A 297 -7.00 1.15 7.48
N GLN A 298 -8.17 0.70 7.95
CA GLN A 298 -8.88 1.34 9.07
C GLN A 298 -8.16 1.07 10.40
N LEU A 299 -7.73 -0.18 10.62
CA LEU A 299 -6.94 -0.57 11.78
C LEU A 299 -5.66 0.28 11.87
N MET A 300 -4.85 0.32 10.81
CA MET A 300 -3.58 1.04 10.83
C MET A 300 -3.75 2.56 10.99
N ARG A 301 -4.85 3.12 10.48
CA ARG A 301 -5.16 4.55 10.65
C ARG A 301 -5.58 4.90 12.07
N ARG A 302 -6.31 4.02 12.76
CA ARG A 302 -6.57 4.20 14.20
C ARG A 302 -5.28 4.12 15.01
N ALA A 303 -4.35 3.23 14.64
CA ALA A 303 -3.02 3.20 15.24
C ALA A 303 -2.26 4.52 15.00
N ASP A 304 -2.35 5.10 13.80
CA ASP A 304 -1.72 6.38 13.46
C ASP A 304 -2.36 7.56 14.20
N ARG A 305 -3.68 7.60 14.30
CA ARG A 305 -4.40 8.59 15.10
C ARG A 305 -4.00 8.53 16.57
N ALA A 306 -3.88 7.32 17.14
CA ALA A 306 -3.38 7.12 18.49
C ALA A 306 -1.93 7.63 18.64
N LEU A 307 -1.08 7.38 17.64
CA LEU A 307 0.30 7.85 17.61
C LEU A 307 0.36 9.37 17.57
N TYR A 308 -0.45 10.01 16.71
CA TYR A 308 -0.57 11.45 16.65
C TYR A 308 -1.02 12.04 17.99
N GLN A 309 -2.02 11.44 18.65
CA GLN A 309 -2.45 11.85 19.98
C GLN A 309 -1.30 11.74 21.00
N ALA A 310 -0.50 10.67 20.95
CA ALA A 310 0.68 10.53 21.79
C ALA A 310 1.69 11.66 21.56
N LYS A 311 1.94 12.03 20.29
CA LYS A 311 2.84 13.12 19.91
C LYS A 311 2.30 14.49 20.37
N ALA A 312 1.02 14.76 20.10
CA ALA A 312 0.35 16.01 20.46
C ALA A 312 0.26 16.23 21.98
N ALA A 313 0.13 15.15 22.76
CA ALA A 313 0.07 15.22 24.22
C ALA A 313 1.45 15.43 24.89
N GLY A 314 2.52 15.65 24.13
CA GLY A 314 3.86 15.93 24.63
C GLY A 314 4.87 14.79 24.48
N ARG A 315 4.60 13.82 23.58
CA ARG A 315 5.51 12.73 23.20
C ARG A 315 5.89 11.76 24.33
N GLY A 316 6.78 10.80 24.04
CA GLY A 316 7.38 9.89 25.02
C GLY A 316 6.40 8.96 25.73
N ARG A 317 5.28 8.61 25.09
CA ARG A 317 4.16 7.87 25.68
C ARG A 317 3.44 6.98 24.66
N SER A 318 2.67 6.03 25.16
CA SER A 318 1.75 5.24 24.34
C SER A 318 0.30 5.66 24.58
N VAL A 319 -0.51 5.66 23.52
CA VAL A 319 -1.95 5.91 23.56
C VAL A 319 -2.66 4.72 22.94
N LEU A 320 -3.71 4.22 23.60
CA LEU A 320 -4.62 3.22 23.05
C LEU A 320 -5.86 3.91 22.49
N ASP A 321 -6.12 3.71 21.20
CA ASP A 321 -7.39 4.01 20.57
C ASP A 321 -8.32 2.78 20.70
N ASP A 322 -9.10 2.79 21.78
CA ASP A 322 -10.28 1.92 22.01
C ASP A 322 -11.58 2.62 21.57
N SER A 323 -11.50 3.69 20.78
CA SER A 323 -12.72 4.29 20.27
C SER A 323 -13.35 3.33 19.26
N GLY A 324 -14.57 2.89 19.56
CA GLY A 324 -15.48 2.22 18.63
C GLY A 324 -15.63 2.99 17.32
N PRO A 325 -16.32 2.43 16.31
CA PRO A 325 -16.70 3.21 15.14
C PRO A 325 -17.42 4.48 15.63
N ASP A 326 -17.05 5.67 15.12
CA ASP A 326 -17.71 6.91 15.54
C ASP A 326 -19.22 6.71 15.34
N PRO A 327 -20.07 6.87 16.38
CA PRO A 327 -21.52 6.71 16.25
C PRO A 327 -22.10 7.53 15.10
N LEU A 328 -21.48 8.68 14.77
CA LEU A 328 -21.87 9.49 13.62
C LEU A 328 -21.63 8.81 12.28
N ALA A 329 -20.71 7.86 12.16
CA ALA A 329 -20.50 7.11 10.93
C ALA A 329 -21.73 6.26 10.60
N ALA A 330 -22.35 5.61 11.58
CA ALA A 330 -23.58 4.85 11.36
C ALA A 330 -24.77 5.76 10.98
N GLU A 331 -24.85 6.94 11.59
CA GLU A 331 -25.88 7.94 11.28
C GLU A 331 -25.68 8.54 9.88
N LEU A 332 -24.43 8.83 9.49
CA LEU A 332 -24.08 9.27 8.14
C LEU A 332 -24.34 8.19 7.10
N ALA A 333 -24.00 6.92 7.38
CA ALA A 333 -24.30 5.80 6.49
C ALA A 333 -25.81 5.67 6.24
N THR A 334 -26.61 5.81 7.30
CA THR A 334 -28.07 5.81 7.20
C THR A 334 -28.58 6.98 6.36
N ALA A 335 -28.04 8.18 6.59
CA ALA A 335 -28.38 9.37 5.80
C ALA A 335 -28.05 9.19 4.31
N LEU A 336 -26.89 8.62 3.98
CA LEU A 336 -26.44 8.38 2.62
C LEU A 336 -27.21 7.26 1.90
N ALA A 337 -27.68 6.24 2.64
CA ALA A 337 -28.48 5.14 2.09
C ALA A 337 -29.96 5.50 1.87
N GLY A 338 -30.49 6.45 2.64
CA GLY A 338 -31.85 6.96 2.52
C GLY A 338 -31.96 8.13 1.54
N ASP A 339 -32.59 9.22 2.00
CA ASP A 339 -32.55 10.51 1.32
C ASP A 339 -31.56 11.42 2.06
N PRO A 340 -30.37 11.69 1.48
CA PRO A 340 -29.35 12.53 2.11
C PRO A 340 -29.86 13.94 2.44
N VAL A 341 -30.68 14.53 1.55
CA VAL A 341 -31.18 15.90 1.70
C VAL A 341 -32.18 15.94 2.85
N ALA A 342 -33.12 14.99 2.91
CA ALA A 342 -34.05 14.88 4.03
C ALA A 342 -33.33 14.57 5.36
N SER A 343 -32.16 13.95 5.30
CA SER A 343 -31.32 13.62 6.46
C SER A 343 -30.37 14.77 6.87
N GLY A 344 -30.51 15.95 6.26
CA GLY A 344 -29.77 17.16 6.61
C GLY A 344 -28.40 17.31 5.94
N LEU A 345 -28.05 16.46 4.97
CA LEU A 345 -26.90 16.69 4.09
C LEU A 345 -27.29 17.68 2.99
N ALA A 346 -26.60 18.81 2.95
CA ALA A 346 -26.79 19.83 1.95
C ALA A 346 -25.46 20.18 1.28
N VAL A 347 -25.51 20.68 0.06
CA VAL A 347 -24.35 21.26 -0.63
C VAL A 347 -24.52 22.77 -0.63
N HIS A 348 -23.51 23.45 -0.08
CA HIS A 348 -23.38 24.90 -0.19
C HIS A 348 -22.35 25.21 -1.27
N TYR A 349 -22.45 26.39 -1.86
CA TYR A 349 -21.58 26.85 -2.94
C TYR A 349 -20.88 28.13 -2.52
N GLN A 350 -19.57 28.18 -2.71
CA GLN A 350 -18.77 29.39 -2.50
C GLN A 350 -18.24 29.90 -3.84
N GLY A 351 -18.44 31.18 -4.13
CA GLY A 351 -18.01 31.78 -5.40
C GLY A 351 -16.49 31.94 -5.50
N ILE A 352 -15.93 31.51 -6.63
CA ILE A 352 -14.58 31.81 -7.08
C ILE A 352 -14.67 32.99 -8.04
N VAL A 353 -13.89 34.04 -7.79
CA VAL A 353 -13.95 35.29 -8.57
C VAL A 353 -12.65 35.57 -9.30
N THR A 354 -12.74 36.31 -10.40
CA THR A 354 -11.59 37.02 -10.98
C THR A 354 -11.21 38.20 -10.08
N VAL A 355 -9.94 38.29 -9.71
CA VAL A 355 -9.45 39.35 -8.80
C VAL A 355 -9.54 40.75 -9.42
N ALA A 356 -9.46 40.81 -10.76
CA ALA A 356 -9.47 42.06 -11.51
C ALA A 356 -10.77 42.85 -11.38
N ASP A 357 -11.92 42.20 -11.60
CA ASP A 357 -13.25 42.80 -11.69
C ASP A 357 -14.27 42.20 -10.70
N GLY A 358 -13.89 41.19 -9.92
CA GLY A 358 -14.76 40.52 -8.95
C GLY A 358 -15.83 39.63 -9.58
N ALA A 359 -15.74 39.33 -10.88
CA ALA A 359 -16.74 38.50 -11.55
C ALA A 359 -16.63 37.04 -11.11
N VAL A 360 -17.75 36.43 -10.73
CA VAL A 360 -17.80 35.01 -10.32
C VAL A 360 -17.54 34.13 -11.53
N VAL A 361 -16.44 33.39 -11.56
CA VAL A 361 -16.07 32.47 -12.67
C VAL A 361 -16.47 31.02 -12.40
N GLY A 362 -16.71 30.68 -11.15
CA GLY A 362 -17.07 29.34 -10.74
C GLY A 362 -17.50 29.28 -9.28
N VAL A 363 -17.79 28.06 -8.83
CA VAL A 363 -18.15 27.79 -7.44
C VAL A 363 -17.52 26.50 -6.95
N GLU A 364 -17.14 26.50 -5.68
CA GLU A 364 -16.74 25.29 -4.96
C GLU A 364 -17.94 24.69 -4.23
N ALA A 365 -18.18 23.40 -4.44
CA ALA A 365 -19.23 22.63 -3.77
C ALA A 365 -18.75 22.10 -2.42
N LEU A 366 -19.38 22.58 -1.36
CA LEU A 366 -19.00 22.36 0.02
C LEU A 366 -20.13 21.66 0.79
N VAL A 367 -19.87 20.42 1.20
CA VAL A 367 -20.86 19.64 1.95
C VAL A 367 -21.11 20.23 3.34
N ARG A 368 -22.36 20.21 3.78
CA ARG A 368 -22.82 20.63 5.11
C ARG A 368 -23.72 19.55 5.67
N TRP A 369 -23.60 19.30 6.98
CA TRP A 369 -24.44 18.32 7.66
C TRP A 369 -25.13 18.95 8.86
N SER A 370 -26.44 19.14 8.76
CA SER A 370 -27.30 19.57 9.87
C SER A 370 -27.91 18.34 10.55
N HIS A 371 -27.25 17.85 11.59
CA HIS A 371 -27.67 16.67 12.32
C HIS A 371 -28.83 16.99 13.30
N PRO A 372 -29.91 16.18 13.36
CA PRO A 372 -31.10 16.48 14.18
C PRO A 372 -30.83 16.74 15.67
N ARG A 373 -29.82 16.10 16.25
CA ARG A 373 -29.48 16.25 17.67
C ARG A 373 -28.26 17.13 17.94
N LEU A 374 -27.32 17.20 16.99
CA LEU A 374 -26.04 17.90 17.20
C LEU A 374 -26.01 19.28 16.54
N GLY A 375 -27.04 19.63 15.74
CA GLY A 375 -27.01 20.82 14.89
C GLY A 375 -25.99 20.67 13.76
N ALA A 376 -25.36 21.78 13.38
CA ALA A 376 -24.36 21.78 12.32
C ALA A 376 -23.09 21.01 12.73
N VAL A 377 -22.81 19.91 12.04
CA VAL A 377 -21.58 19.13 12.21
C VAL A 377 -20.52 19.65 11.23
N SER A 378 -19.33 19.99 11.75
CA SER A 378 -18.24 20.53 10.94
C SER A 378 -17.75 19.53 9.88
N PRO A 379 -17.55 19.94 8.61
CA PRO A 379 -16.89 19.12 7.58
C PRO A 379 -15.53 18.58 8.02
N GLY A 380 -14.74 19.37 8.73
CA GLY A 380 -13.45 18.94 9.29
C GLY A 380 -13.57 17.81 10.33
N ARG A 381 -14.78 17.47 10.77
CA ARG A 381 -15.06 16.29 11.62
C ARG A 381 -15.61 15.12 10.81
N PHE A 382 -16.70 15.33 10.05
CA PHE A 382 -17.41 14.21 9.44
C PHE A 382 -16.80 13.73 8.12
N VAL A 383 -16.01 14.56 7.42
CA VAL A 383 -15.32 14.12 6.19
C VAL A 383 -14.18 13.15 6.51
N PRO A 384 -13.24 13.45 7.44
CA PRO A 384 -12.24 12.46 7.87
C PRO A 384 -12.90 11.19 8.42
N MET A 385 -13.97 11.33 9.21
CA MET A 385 -14.74 10.18 9.70
C MET A 385 -15.34 9.35 8.55
N ALA A 386 -15.84 9.98 7.48
CA ALA A 386 -16.36 9.29 6.31
C ALA A 386 -15.26 8.53 5.56
N GLU A 387 -14.04 9.06 5.50
CA GLU A 387 -12.87 8.35 4.97
C GLU A 387 -12.52 7.13 5.84
N ASP A 388 -12.44 7.32 7.15
CA ASP A 388 -12.15 6.29 8.14
C ASP A 388 -13.19 5.17 8.12
N SER A 389 -14.45 5.48 7.82
CA SER A 389 -15.55 4.50 7.80
C SER A 389 -15.87 3.94 6.41
N GLY A 390 -15.12 4.33 5.37
CA GLY A 390 -15.37 3.89 3.99
C GLY A 390 -16.62 4.48 3.34
N LEU A 391 -17.20 5.53 3.94
CA LEU A 391 -18.39 6.24 3.44
C LEU A 391 -18.05 7.38 2.46
N ILE A 392 -16.77 7.74 2.33
CA ILE A 392 -16.34 8.89 1.52
C ILE A 392 -16.75 8.77 0.05
N GLY A 393 -16.76 7.56 -0.52
CA GLY A 393 -17.23 7.32 -1.88
C GLY A 393 -18.71 7.68 -2.06
N ALA A 394 -19.57 7.22 -1.14
CA ALA A 394 -21.00 7.53 -1.16
C ALA A 394 -21.27 9.02 -0.91
N LEU A 395 -20.53 9.63 0.03
CA LEU A 395 -20.62 11.06 0.33
C LEU A 395 -20.22 11.91 -0.89
N GLY A 396 -19.06 11.65 -1.48
CA GLY A 396 -18.58 12.37 -2.66
C GLY A 396 -19.51 12.21 -3.86
N ALA A 397 -20.09 11.02 -4.05
CA ALA A 397 -21.08 10.78 -5.09
C ALA A 397 -22.38 11.59 -4.89
N HIS A 398 -22.83 11.74 -3.64
CA HIS A 398 -23.95 12.61 -3.32
C HIS A 398 -23.63 14.08 -3.61
N VAL A 399 -22.45 14.58 -3.17
CA VAL A 399 -22.01 15.96 -3.40
C VAL A 399 -21.94 16.26 -4.90
N LEU A 400 -21.26 15.41 -5.68
CA LEU A 400 -21.08 15.62 -7.12
C LEU A 400 -22.42 15.63 -7.86
N ARG A 401 -23.29 14.64 -7.62
CA ARG A 401 -24.61 14.57 -8.29
C ARG A 401 -25.50 15.76 -7.92
N THR A 402 -25.46 16.21 -6.68
CA THR A 402 -26.24 17.37 -6.22
C THR A 402 -25.70 18.65 -6.86
N ALA A 403 -24.39 18.86 -6.82
CA ALA A 403 -23.73 20.02 -7.43
C ALA A 403 -23.98 20.13 -8.94
N CYS A 404 -23.86 19.02 -9.67
CA CYS A 404 -24.13 19.02 -11.11
C CYS A 404 -25.59 19.37 -11.41
N ARG A 405 -26.53 18.79 -10.65
CA ARG A 405 -27.97 19.04 -10.82
C ARG A 405 -28.35 20.49 -10.50
N ASP A 406 -27.88 21.00 -9.37
CA ASP A 406 -28.17 22.35 -8.89
C ASP A 406 -27.67 23.41 -9.89
N LEU A 407 -26.48 23.20 -10.45
CA LEU A 407 -25.84 24.18 -11.33
C LEU A 407 -26.21 24.03 -12.81
N ALA A 408 -26.68 22.87 -13.27
CA ALA A 408 -26.98 22.63 -14.70
C ALA A 408 -27.94 23.67 -15.29
N ALA A 409 -29.05 23.96 -14.59
CA ALA A 409 -30.01 24.97 -15.03
C ALA A 409 -29.40 26.38 -15.03
N LEU A 410 -28.56 26.70 -14.04
CA LEU A 410 -27.91 28.00 -13.92
C LEU A 410 -26.87 28.21 -15.01
N HIS A 411 -26.08 27.19 -15.33
CA HIS A 411 -25.10 27.23 -16.40
C HIS A 411 -25.75 27.50 -17.76
N ALA A 412 -26.88 26.85 -18.05
CA ALA A 412 -27.64 27.12 -19.27
C ALA A 412 -28.16 28.58 -19.33
N ARG A 413 -28.58 29.17 -18.20
CA ARG A 413 -29.06 30.56 -18.13
C ARG A 413 -27.94 31.60 -18.15
N ALA A 414 -26.78 31.29 -17.58
CA ALA A 414 -25.68 32.24 -17.40
C ALA A 414 -25.03 32.66 -18.73
N GLY A 415 -25.18 31.87 -19.80
CA GLY A 415 -24.66 32.18 -21.13
C GLY A 415 -23.13 32.23 -21.23
N ARG A 416 -22.43 31.70 -20.22
CA ARG A 416 -20.97 31.68 -20.09
C ARG A 416 -20.50 30.40 -19.41
N ARG A 417 -19.20 30.08 -19.56
CA ARG A 417 -18.59 28.95 -18.84
C ARG A 417 -18.57 29.27 -17.33
N LEU A 418 -19.02 28.31 -16.53
CA LEU A 418 -18.98 28.35 -15.07
C LEU A 418 -18.23 27.12 -14.60
N LEU A 419 -17.22 27.29 -13.75
CA LEU A 419 -16.49 26.17 -13.17
C LEU A 419 -17.25 25.63 -11.94
N LEU A 420 -17.29 24.31 -11.80
CA LEU A 420 -17.71 23.59 -10.61
C LEU A 420 -16.49 22.85 -10.05
N THR A 421 -16.01 23.29 -8.89
CA THR A 421 -14.96 22.63 -8.12
C THR A 421 -15.55 21.69 -7.07
N VAL A 422 -15.03 20.47 -6.98
CA VAL A 422 -15.46 19.45 -6.00
C VAL A 422 -14.24 18.77 -5.39
N ASN A 423 -14.21 18.72 -4.06
CA ASN A 423 -13.21 18.00 -3.28
C ASN A 423 -13.28 16.48 -3.48
N VAL A 424 -12.14 15.85 -3.70
CA VAL A 424 -12.01 14.41 -3.92
C VAL A 424 -10.94 13.82 -2.99
N SER A 425 -11.34 12.85 -2.18
CA SER A 425 -10.39 12.04 -1.41
C SER A 425 -9.66 11.07 -2.32
N GLY A 426 -8.42 10.70 -2.03
CA GLY A 426 -7.77 9.72 -2.91
C GLY A 426 -8.10 8.28 -2.63
N HIS A 427 -8.85 7.99 -1.56
CA HIS A 427 -9.58 6.72 -1.49
C HIS A 427 -10.54 6.59 -2.69
N GLN A 428 -11.20 7.68 -3.08
CA GLN A 428 -12.04 7.68 -4.28
C GLN A 428 -11.21 7.54 -5.55
N LEU A 429 -10.05 8.21 -5.67
CA LEU A 429 -9.19 8.07 -6.85
C LEU A 429 -8.59 6.67 -7.04
N CYS A 430 -8.43 5.92 -5.94
CA CYS A 430 -7.98 4.54 -5.97
C CYS A 430 -9.11 3.54 -6.24
N ASP A 431 -10.37 3.98 -6.20
CA ASP A 431 -11.53 3.14 -6.57
C ASP A 431 -11.64 3.06 -8.11
N PRO A 432 -11.53 1.85 -8.70
CA PRO A 432 -11.67 1.67 -10.14
C PRO A 432 -13.01 2.15 -10.72
N ALA A 433 -14.07 2.21 -9.90
CA ALA A 433 -15.40 2.64 -10.31
C ALA A 433 -15.59 4.17 -10.29
N PHE A 434 -14.68 4.92 -9.67
CA PHE A 434 -14.80 6.37 -9.52
C PHE A 434 -14.89 7.13 -10.86
N PRO A 435 -14.02 6.85 -11.87
CA PRO A 435 -14.15 7.41 -13.21
C PRO A 435 -15.56 7.33 -13.82
N ASP A 436 -16.17 6.15 -13.73
CA ASP A 436 -17.46 5.88 -14.33
C ASP A 436 -18.58 6.57 -13.54
N LEU A 437 -18.44 6.64 -12.22
CA LEU A 437 -19.34 7.40 -11.34
C LEU A 437 -19.34 8.89 -11.66
N VAL A 438 -18.16 9.50 -11.85
CA VAL A 438 -18.04 10.91 -12.24
C VAL A 438 -18.71 11.13 -13.60
N THR A 439 -18.37 10.31 -14.58
CA THR A 439 -18.94 10.39 -15.93
C THR A 439 -20.46 10.29 -15.91
N ALA A 440 -21.02 9.36 -15.13
CA ALA A 440 -22.46 9.21 -14.98
C ALA A 440 -23.11 10.45 -14.34
N ALA A 441 -22.55 10.98 -13.26
CA ALA A 441 -23.07 12.17 -12.58
C ALA A 441 -23.12 13.41 -13.50
N LEU A 442 -22.07 13.61 -14.31
CA LEU A 442 -22.01 14.68 -15.30
C LEU A 442 -23.05 14.50 -16.40
N THR A 443 -23.14 13.28 -16.94
CA THR A 443 -24.06 12.95 -18.05
C THR A 443 -25.52 13.08 -17.63
N ASP A 444 -25.89 12.56 -16.46
CA ASP A 444 -27.26 12.58 -15.94
C ASP A 444 -27.77 14.01 -15.70
N ALA A 445 -26.89 14.92 -15.28
CA ALA A 445 -27.21 16.32 -15.08
C ALA A 445 -27.07 17.18 -16.35
N GLY A 446 -26.45 16.66 -17.41
CA GLY A 446 -26.07 17.45 -18.59
C GLY A 446 -24.99 18.50 -18.29
N TRP A 447 -24.16 18.29 -17.25
CA TRP A 447 -23.06 19.20 -16.92
C TRP A 447 -21.83 18.90 -17.78
N PRO A 448 -21.23 19.92 -18.43
CA PRO A 448 -20.08 19.69 -19.31
C PRO A 448 -18.82 19.37 -18.50
N ALA A 449 -18.11 18.28 -18.87
CA ALA A 449 -16.88 17.86 -18.22
C ALA A 449 -15.80 18.96 -18.19
N GLY A 450 -15.70 19.76 -19.26
CA GLY A 450 -14.84 20.94 -19.32
C GLY A 450 -15.11 21.97 -18.22
N SER A 451 -16.28 21.97 -17.61
CA SER A 451 -16.62 22.88 -16.52
C SER A 451 -16.42 22.26 -15.14
N THR A 452 -15.89 21.05 -15.04
CA THR A 452 -15.68 20.34 -13.77
C THR A 452 -14.22 20.34 -13.41
N VAL A 453 -13.92 20.70 -12.16
CA VAL A 453 -12.59 20.70 -11.58
C VAL A 453 -12.60 19.78 -10.36
N LEU A 454 -11.73 18.78 -10.34
CA LEU A 454 -11.53 17.90 -9.19
C LEU A 454 -10.42 18.46 -8.31
N GLU A 455 -10.73 18.72 -7.04
CA GLU A 455 -9.76 19.24 -6.07
C GLU A 455 -9.19 18.09 -5.25
N VAL A 456 -7.85 18.03 -5.16
CA VAL A 456 -7.12 16.99 -4.43
C VAL A 456 -6.11 17.63 -3.50
N THR A 457 -6.06 17.16 -2.25
CA THR A 457 -5.12 17.70 -1.25
C THR A 457 -3.68 17.33 -1.55
N GLU A 458 -2.72 18.16 -1.09
CA GLU A 458 -1.29 17.89 -1.22
C GLU A 458 -0.88 16.53 -0.61
N ASN A 459 -1.33 16.23 0.61
CA ASN A 459 -0.96 15.00 1.34
C ASN A 459 -1.38 13.72 0.61
N LEU A 460 -2.48 13.79 -0.14
CA LEU A 460 -2.91 12.65 -0.93
C LEU A 460 -1.89 12.29 -2.01
N LEU A 461 -1.27 13.31 -2.59
CA LEU A 461 -0.25 13.20 -3.61
C LEU A 461 1.10 12.80 -3.00
N GLU A 462 1.28 12.98 -1.69
CA GLU A 462 2.50 12.55 -0.99
C GLU A 462 2.65 11.03 -0.89
N ALA A 463 1.54 10.29 -0.89
CA ALA A 463 1.51 8.83 -0.69
C ALA A 463 1.91 8.00 -1.93
N GLU A 464 2.33 8.62 -3.03
CA GLU A 464 2.82 7.97 -4.26
C GLU A 464 1.88 6.86 -4.80
N SER A 465 0.56 7.01 -4.72
CA SER A 465 -0.35 6.03 -5.34
C SER A 465 -0.33 6.21 -6.86
N PRO A 466 0.35 5.32 -7.64
CA PRO A 466 0.40 5.47 -9.10
C PRO A 466 -1.00 5.29 -9.72
N VAL A 467 -1.88 4.59 -8.99
CA VAL A 467 -3.29 4.41 -9.34
C VAL A 467 -4.02 5.75 -9.31
N ALA A 468 -3.83 6.56 -8.27
CA ALA A 468 -4.51 7.86 -8.16
C ALA A 468 -4.08 8.82 -9.28
N VAL A 469 -2.78 8.88 -9.58
CA VAL A 469 -2.25 9.70 -10.67
C VAL A 469 -2.80 9.26 -12.02
N ALA A 470 -2.80 7.96 -12.32
CA ALA A 470 -3.37 7.42 -13.55
C ALA A 470 -4.88 7.71 -13.67
N THR A 471 -5.61 7.67 -12.56
CA THR A 471 -7.03 8.07 -12.51
C THR A 471 -7.21 9.55 -12.88
N LEU A 472 -6.38 10.45 -12.33
CA LEU A 472 -6.43 11.88 -12.66
C LEU A 472 -6.11 12.16 -14.12
N GLU A 473 -5.08 11.50 -14.68
CA GLU A 473 -4.75 11.60 -16.11
C GLU A 473 -5.94 11.15 -16.99
N ARG A 474 -6.59 10.05 -16.62
CA ARG A 474 -7.78 9.55 -17.31
C ARG A 474 -8.94 10.55 -17.24
N MET A 475 -9.18 11.18 -16.09
CA MET A 475 -10.22 12.21 -15.94
C MET A 475 -9.92 13.45 -16.79
N ARG A 476 -8.65 13.88 -16.85
CA ARG A 476 -8.24 15.00 -17.72
C ARG A 476 -8.40 14.67 -19.20
N ALA A 477 -8.09 13.45 -19.61
CA ALA A 477 -8.35 12.99 -20.98
C ALA A 477 -9.84 12.98 -21.35
N GLN A 478 -10.74 12.93 -20.36
CA GLN A 478 -12.19 13.08 -20.54
C GLN A 478 -12.66 14.55 -20.51
N GLY A 479 -11.73 15.49 -20.36
CA GLY A 479 -11.97 16.93 -20.42
C GLY A 479 -12.17 17.61 -19.07
N LEU A 480 -12.04 16.90 -17.95
CA LEU A 480 -12.07 17.51 -16.62
C LEU A 480 -10.75 18.27 -16.34
N SER A 481 -10.79 19.21 -15.40
CA SER A 481 -9.57 19.83 -14.87
C SER A 481 -9.27 19.33 -13.46
N VAL A 482 -8.02 19.49 -13.02
CA VAL A 482 -7.56 19.10 -11.69
C VAL A 482 -6.96 20.30 -10.96
N ALA A 483 -7.31 20.47 -9.70
CA ALA A 483 -6.73 21.46 -8.81
C ALA A 483 -6.00 20.77 -7.66
N ILE A 484 -4.81 21.28 -7.33
CA ILE A 484 -4.09 20.90 -6.11
C ILE A 484 -4.52 21.85 -4.99
N ASP A 485 -5.03 21.31 -3.91
CA ASP A 485 -5.58 22.02 -2.76
C ASP A 485 -4.62 22.04 -1.55
N ASP A 486 -4.82 22.98 -0.63
CA ASP A 486 -4.04 23.21 0.59
C ASP A 486 -2.52 23.42 0.39
N PHE A 487 -2.10 23.95 -0.77
CA PHE A 487 -0.68 24.05 -1.10
C PHE A 487 0.09 24.95 -0.13
N GLY A 488 1.15 24.39 0.49
CA GLY A 488 2.10 25.10 1.33
C GLY A 488 1.93 24.88 2.84
N THR A 489 1.00 24.03 3.25
CA THR A 489 0.84 23.57 4.65
C THR A 489 1.85 22.46 5.02
N GLY A 490 2.48 21.82 4.03
CA GLY A 490 3.49 20.75 4.18
C GLY A 490 4.90 21.05 3.65
N TYR A 491 5.76 20.01 3.56
CA TYR A 491 7.08 20.09 2.93
C TYR A 491 6.95 19.86 1.42
N SER A 492 6.43 20.85 0.69
CA SER A 492 6.21 20.73 -0.75
C SER A 492 7.52 20.46 -1.50
N SER A 493 7.62 19.32 -2.18
CA SER A 493 8.70 19.06 -3.12
C SER A 493 8.33 19.69 -4.46
N LEU A 494 8.95 20.82 -4.80
CA LEU A 494 8.81 21.52 -6.08
C LEU A 494 8.93 20.57 -7.30
N ALA A 495 9.74 19.51 -7.18
CA ALA A 495 9.89 18.50 -8.23
C ALA A 495 8.59 17.73 -8.53
N ARG A 496 7.63 17.69 -7.60
CA ARG A 496 6.38 16.93 -7.77
C ARG A 496 5.35 17.68 -8.60
N LEU A 497 5.28 19.00 -8.48
CA LEU A 497 4.34 19.81 -9.25
C LEU A 497 4.56 19.66 -10.77
N ASP A 498 5.80 19.38 -11.20
CA ASP A 498 6.14 19.14 -12.62
C ASP A 498 5.55 17.82 -13.17
N THR A 499 5.40 16.81 -12.30
CA THR A 499 4.93 15.47 -12.71
C THR A 499 3.43 15.26 -12.56
N LEU A 500 2.73 16.18 -11.89
CA LEU A 500 1.34 16.00 -11.56
C LEU A 500 0.43 16.54 -12.67
N PRO A 501 -0.62 15.78 -13.04
CA PRO A 501 -1.59 16.22 -14.04
C PRO A 501 -2.55 17.24 -13.39
N ALA A 502 -2.10 18.48 -13.20
CA ALA A 502 -2.86 19.57 -12.59
C ALA A 502 -2.99 20.76 -13.55
N ASP A 503 -4.08 21.52 -13.38
CA ASP A 503 -4.39 22.72 -14.15
C ASP A 503 -4.48 23.96 -13.22
N PHE A 504 -4.87 23.75 -11.96
CA PHE A 504 -4.99 24.77 -10.94
C PHE A 504 -4.14 24.45 -9.71
N LEU A 505 -3.67 25.51 -9.04
CA LEU A 505 -3.01 25.46 -7.75
C LEU A 505 -3.77 26.38 -6.79
N LYS A 506 -4.39 25.82 -5.75
CA LYS A 506 -5.08 26.58 -4.71
C LYS A 506 -4.12 26.81 -3.55
N LEU A 507 -3.98 28.08 -3.16
CA LEU A 507 -3.14 28.50 -2.04
C LEU A 507 -3.96 28.64 -0.77
N ASP A 508 -3.53 27.90 0.25
CA ASP A 508 -4.11 27.88 1.58
C ASP A 508 -4.21 29.27 2.24
N ASP A 509 -5.21 29.42 3.12
CA ASP A 509 -5.55 30.66 3.82
C ASP A 509 -4.39 31.22 4.67
N SER A 510 -3.49 30.35 5.14
CA SER A 510 -2.37 30.72 6.00
C SER A 510 -1.33 31.55 5.27
N PHE A 511 -1.26 31.43 3.93
CA PHE A 511 -0.42 32.30 3.11
C PHE A 511 -1.07 33.66 2.91
N VAL A 512 -2.38 33.69 2.61
CA VAL A 512 -3.12 34.91 2.29
C VAL A 512 -3.30 35.81 3.52
N SER A 513 -3.62 35.21 4.67
CA SER A 513 -3.76 35.92 5.96
C SER A 513 -2.51 36.71 6.35
N ALA A 514 -1.31 36.21 6.02
CA ALA A 514 -0.03 36.86 6.35
C ALA A 514 0.50 37.83 5.28
N LEU A 515 -0.20 38.02 4.15
CA LEU A 515 0.27 38.86 3.04
C LEU A 515 0.43 40.33 3.42
N THR A 516 -0.51 40.87 4.21
CA THR A 516 -0.56 42.29 4.57
C THR A 516 0.41 42.65 5.70
N THR A 517 0.85 41.66 6.49
CA THR A 517 1.69 41.87 7.68
C THR A 517 3.15 41.50 7.47
N SER A 518 3.50 40.84 6.35
CA SER A 518 4.85 40.35 6.09
C SER A 518 5.31 40.60 4.65
N THR A 519 6.29 41.51 4.50
CA THR A 519 6.95 41.75 3.19
C THR A 519 7.63 40.49 2.65
N ARG A 520 8.07 39.58 3.53
CA ARG A 520 8.64 38.29 3.14
C ARG A 520 7.57 37.38 2.52
N ARG A 521 6.37 37.31 3.11
CA ARG A 521 5.25 36.53 2.54
C ARG A 521 4.78 37.10 1.21
N ALA A 522 4.70 38.43 1.08
CA ALA A 522 4.37 39.06 -0.20
C ALA A 522 5.41 38.78 -1.31
N ARG A 523 6.70 38.70 -0.97
CA ARG A 523 7.74 38.27 -1.94
C ARG A 523 7.60 36.80 -2.30
N LEU A 524 7.33 35.94 -1.32
CA LEU A 524 7.16 34.51 -1.53
C LEU A 524 5.93 34.22 -2.40
N MET A 525 4.84 34.95 -2.22
CA MET A 525 3.65 34.88 -3.09
C MET A 525 4.02 35.17 -4.55
N ARG A 526 4.84 36.20 -4.83
CA ARG A 526 5.33 36.45 -6.20
C ARG A 526 6.14 35.29 -6.75
N SER A 527 6.99 34.67 -5.93
CA SER A 527 7.75 33.49 -6.34
C SER A 527 6.85 32.32 -6.69
N ILE A 528 5.80 32.07 -5.89
CA ILE A 528 4.82 31.01 -6.17
C ILE A 528 4.05 31.32 -7.45
N MET A 529 3.59 32.55 -7.65
CA MET A 529 2.90 32.94 -8.87
C MET A 529 3.76 32.74 -10.12
N ALA A 530 5.03 33.12 -10.06
CA ALA A 530 5.98 32.92 -11.16
C ALA A 530 6.25 31.43 -11.41
N LEU A 531 6.30 30.62 -10.36
CA LEU A 531 6.43 29.17 -10.46
C LEU A 531 5.19 28.54 -11.11
N SER A 532 3.99 28.91 -10.66
CA SER A 532 2.73 28.42 -11.23
C SER A 532 2.65 28.75 -12.72
N ASP A 533 3.00 29.97 -13.12
CA ASP A 533 3.06 30.38 -14.53
C ASP A 533 4.08 29.55 -15.33
N ALA A 534 5.27 29.31 -14.77
CA ALA A 534 6.31 28.49 -15.40
C ALA A 534 5.89 27.02 -15.59
N LEU A 535 5.04 26.49 -14.69
CA LEU A 535 4.47 25.15 -14.76
C LEU A 535 3.15 25.08 -15.56
N GLY A 536 2.65 26.23 -16.05
CA GLY A 536 1.36 26.31 -16.75
C GLY A 536 0.14 26.15 -15.84
N LEU A 537 0.30 26.29 -14.53
CA LEU A 537 -0.75 26.18 -13.53
C LEU A 537 -1.42 27.54 -13.25
N GLN A 538 -2.74 27.53 -13.09
CA GLN A 538 -3.50 28.71 -12.72
C GLN A 538 -3.67 28.80 -11.21
N LEU A 539 -3.25 29.92 -10.62
CA LEU A 539 -3.29 30.12 -9.18
C LEU A 539 -4.67 30.62 -8.71
N VAL A 540 -5.19 30.00 -7.65
CA VAL A 540 -6.36 30.45 -6.90
C VAL A 540 -5.92 30.78 -5.48
N ALA A 541 -6.14 32.01 -5.02
CA ALA A 541 -5.83 32.40 -3.64
C ALA A 541 -7.06 32.21 -2.73
N GLU A 542 -6.93 31.40 -1.68
CA GLU A 542 -8.02 31.13 -0.74
C GLU A 542 -7.96 31.97 0.52
N GLY A 543 -9.06 31.99 1.28
CA GLY A 543 -9.09 32.67 2.57
C GLY A 543 -8.96 34.19 2.46
N VAL A 544 -9.42 34.81 1.35
CA VAL A 544 -9.48 36.27 1.25
C VAL A 544 -10.62 36.80 2.11
N GLU A 545 -10.28 37.45 3.22
CA GLU A 545 -11.21 37.97 4.22
C GLU A 545 -11.36 39.50 4.18
N THR A 546 -10.36 40.23 3.68
CA THR A 546 -10.36 41.70 3.67
C THR A 546 -10.15 42.31 2.29
N GLN A 547 -10.59 43.56 2.12
CA GLN A 547 -10.38 44.33 0.89
C GLN A 547 -8.88 44.56 0.63
N GLU A 548 -8.08 44.78 1.68
CA GLU A 548 -6.64 45.00 1.56
C GLU A 548 -5.92 43.77 1.01
N GLN A 549 -6.35 42.56 1.39
CA GLN A 549 -5.83 41.32 0.82
C GLN A 549 -6.18 41.20 -0.67
N ALA A 550 -7.44 41.49 -1.04
CA ALA A 550 -7.88 41.47 -2.43
C ALA A 550 -7.11 42.48 -3.31
N ASP A 551 -6.90 43.70 -2.83
CA ASP A 551 -6.16 44.75 -3.53
C ASP A 551 -4.68 44.38 -3.71
N LEU A 552 -4.09 43.73 -2.71
CA LEU A 552 -2.72 43.23 -2.80
C LEU A 552 -2.62 42.09 -3.81
N LEU A 553 -3.53 41.11 -3.78
CA LEU A 553 -3.59 40.04 -4.79
C LEU A 553 -3.75 40.60 -6.21
N ARG A 554 -4.58 41.65 -6.38
CA ARG A 554 -4.75 42.35 -7.66
C ARG A 554 -3.44 42.97 -8.13
N THR A 555 -2.73 43.65 -7.22
CA THR A 555 -1.43 44.28 -7.49
C THR A 555 -0.36 43.25 -7.85
N LEU A 556 -0.42 42.07 -7.25
CA LEU A 556 0.50 40.97 -7.54
C LEU A 556 0.19 40.27 -8.86
N GLY A 557 -1.02 40.45 -9.41
CA GLY A 557 -1.47 39.83 -10.65
C GLY A 557 -2.12 38.45 -10.48
N CYS A 558 -2.65 38.15 -9.28
CA CYS A 558 -3.34 36.88 -9.04
C CYS A 558 -4.64 36.86 -9.86
N LEU A 559 -4.91 35.76 -10.56
CA LEU A 559 -6.05 35.68 -11.48
C LEU A 559 -7.35 35.40 -10.73
N TYR A 560 -7.34 34.42 -9.84
CA TYR A 560 -8.53 33.93 -9.15
C TYR A 560 -8.38 34.03 -7.63
N ALA A 561 -9.48 34.33 -6.96
CA ALA A 561 -9.54 34.32 -5.51
C ALA A 561 -10.86 33.79 -4.99
N GLN A 562 -10.82 33.29 -3.76
CA GLN A 562 -11.96 32.80 -3.02
C GLN A 562 -11.82 33.21 -1.55
N GLY A 563 -12.93 33.55 -0.91
CA GLY A 563 -12.93 33.90 0.51
C GLY A 563 -14.16 34.71 0.92
N PHE A 564 -14.30 34.93 2.24
CA PHE A 564 -15.46 35.58 2.83
C PHE A 564 -15.59 37.06 2.47
N HIS A 565 -14.51 37.70 2.02
CA HIS A 565 -14.58 39.05 1.47
C HIS A 565 -15.52 39.12 0.25
N PHE A 566 -15.49 38.09 -0.60
CA PHE A 566 -16.31 38.00 -1.80
C PHE A 566 -17.65 37.34 -1.49
N HIS A 567 -17.59 36.07 -1.09
CA HIS A 567 -18.78 35.24 -0.89
C HIS A 567 -18.57 34.25 0.27
N ARG A 568 -19.60 34.13 1.11
CA ARG A 568 -19.69 33.03 2.08
C ARG A 568 -20.34 31.81 1.42
N PRO A 569 -19.98 30.58 1.82
CA PRO A 569 -20.65 29.37 1.36
C PRO A 569 -22.16 29.42 1.65
N ALA A 570 -22.99 29.36 0.61
CA ALA A 570 -24.44 29.51 0.72
C ALA A 570 -25.21 28.44 -0.07
N PRO A 571 -26.48 28.15 0.27
CA PRO A 571 -27.33 27.25 -0.52
C PRO A 571 -27.54 27.76 -1.96
N ILE A 572 -27.91 26.86 -2.87
CA ILE A 572 -28.08 27.19 -4.30
C ILE A 572 -28.99 28.41 -4.56
N GLY A 573 -30.10 28.53 -3.82
CA GLY A 573 -31.06 29.63 -3.99
C GLY A 573 -30.47 31.02 -3.79
N ASP A 574 -29.51 31.15 -2.87
CA ASP A 574 -28.83 32.42 -2.58
C ASP A 574 -27.71 32.71 -3.60
N VAL A 575 -27.18 31.66 -4.22
CA VAL A 575 -26.08 31.74 -5.19
C VAL A 575 -26.59 31.98 -6.62
N GLU A 576 -27.86 31.66 -6.91
CA GLU A 576 -28.48 31.94 -8.22
C GLU A 576 -28.32 33.40 -8.64
N ALA A 577 -28.59 34.32 -7.71
CA ALA A 577 -28.50 35.76 -7.94
C ALA A 577 -27.05 36.22 -8.20
N LEU A 578 -26.07 35.57 -7.56
CA LEU A 578 -24.65 35.85 -7.78
C LEU A 578 -24.21 35.40 -9.18
N LEU A 579 -24.70 34.24 -9.62
CA LEU A 579 -24.31 33.64 -10.90
C LEU A 579 -25.03 34.28 -12.10
N CYS A 580 -26.28 34.72 -11.92
CA CYS A 580 -27.11 35.33 -12.96
C CYS A 580 -27.08 36.87 -12.96
N GLY A 581 -26.70 37.51 -11.85
CA GLY A 581 -26.69 38.97 -11.67
C GLY A 581 -25.57 39.71 -12.41
N ALA A 582 -24.60 38.98 -12.99
CA ALA A 582 -23.52 39.54 -13.80
C ALA A 582 -23.90 39.66 -15.29
N SER A 583 -25.16 40.00 -15.60
CA SER A 583 -25.53 40.33 -16.98
C SER A 583 -25.08 41.76 -17.29
N ALA A 584 -24.26 41.90 -18.35
CA ALA A 584 -23.77 43.13 -18.98
C ALA A 584 -22.44 43.73 -18.52
N GLN A 585 -21.39 42.92 -18.32
CA GLN A 585 -20.05 43.31 -18.80
C GLN A 585 -19.41 42.12 -19.49
N THR A 586 -19.14 42.25 -20.78
CA THR A 586 -18.38 41.32 -21.61
C THR A 586 -16.95 41.21 -21.09
N SER A 587 -16.76 40.45 -20.01
CA SER A 587 -15.46 39.98 -19.56
C SER A 587 -15.09 38.78 -20.45
N THR A 588 -14.45 39.07 -21.58
CA THR A 588 -13.58 38.10 -22.23
C THR A 588 -12.37 37.92 -21.32
N GLY A 589 -12.53 37.17 -20.23
CA GLY A 589 -11.38 36.64 -19.49
C GLY A 589 -10.48 35.90 -20.48
N PRO A 590 -9.15 35.90 -20.26
CA PRO A 590 -8.24 35.18 -21.15
C PRO A 590 -8.72 33.73 -21.29
N PRO A 591 -8.71 33.15 -22.50
CA PRO A 591 -9.09 31.76 -22.66
C PRO A 591 -8.24 30.92 -21.72
N LEU A 592 -8.89 30.06 -20.92
CA LEU A 592 -8.23 28.94 -20.27
C LEU A 592 -7.42 28.26 -21.38
N ARG A 593 -6.08 28.31 -21.29
CA ARG A 593 -5.23 27.69 -22.32
C ARG A 593 -5.62 26.22 -22.39
N GLN A 594 -5.99 25.78 -23.60
CA GLN A 594 -6.21 24.37 -23.91
C GLN A 594 -4.91 23.60 -23.79
#